data_AF-A0AB34J2N9-F1
#
_entry.id   AF-A0AB34J2N9-F1
#
_cell.length_a   1.000
_cell.length_b   1.000
_cell.length_c   1.000
_cell.angle_alpha   90.00
_cell.angle_beta   90.00
_cell.angle_gamma   90.00
#
_symmetry.space_group_name_H-M   'P 1'
#
loop_
_entity.id
_entity.type
_entity.pdbx_description
1 polymer ?
#
loop_
_entity_poly.entity_id
_entity_poly.type
_entity_poly.pdbx_seq_one_letter_code
_entity_poly.pdbx_strand_id
1 'polypeptide(L)'
;MWPFASAEMAADPIHLLSPVEGDEAILSLDALVLTMCLVTLVHASWTRALPLAFAGFCLGISIEQASLRLGGTHCHASGIFDFSKCSSGNSVLYYVPWVYAGVTAARRLVSERSWAFPLLCGMLFSGMCGVYESQGPLMGWWAWPPANRVVMPGCAIWQAWELGEDARGLVASPHVAEALEERVFGVPVMALLYHFAFGWGTAVVYQLTRFKSTFVPVLVGPALALLWDPAMRAICYGFGASKLAAVVALLLLSCFVALLLGPPLRPSPPRDLLLFTIPLLNAAFFTRHAIYGAGATVLPPDLKVFVATVAVVATLAYARACGLLSNVAGKTK
;
A
#
# COMPACT_ATOMS: atom_id res chain seq x y z
N MET A 1 16.47 -18.23 -9.84
CA MET A 1 15.73 -18.92 -8.74
C MET A 1 16.57 -18.77 -7.48
N TRP A 2 16.04 -18.08 -6.48
CA TRP A 2 16.74 -17.85 -5.22
C TRP A 2 16.63 -19.11 -4.34
N PRO A 3 17.72 -19.76 -3.94
CA PRO A 3 17.69 -21.09 -3.30
C PRO A 3 17.21 -21.07 -1.84
N PHE A 4 16.74 -19.94 -1.32
CA PHE A 4 16.30 -19.81 0.08
C PHE A 4 14.78 -20.01 0.29
N ALA A 5 13.99 -20.14 -0.78
CA ALA A 5 12.52 -20.23 -0.62
C ALA A 5 12.00 -21.62 -0.21
N SER A 6 12.79 -22.69 -0.35
CA SER A 6 12.27 -24.06 -0.22
C SER A 6 12.62 -24.79 1.08
N ALA A 7 13.48 -24.25 1.94
CA ALA A 7 14.03 -25.02 3.07
C ALA A 7 13.60 -24.59 4.48
N GLU A 8 13.10 -23.37 4.70
CA GLU A 8 12.85 -22.85 6.07
C GLU A 8 11.37 -22.64 6.46
N MET A 9 10.40 -22.89 5.57
CA MET A 9 8.97 -22.64 5.88
C MET A 9 8.22 -23.82 6.53
N ALA A 10 8.92 -24.72 7.21
CA ALA A 10 8.33 -25.71 8.11
C ALA A 10 8.34 -25.26 9.58
N ALA A 11 8.62 -23.98 9.85
CA ALA A 11 8.48 -23.41 11.19
C ALA A 11 6.99 -23.37 11.60
N ASP A 12 6.74 -23.65 12.88
CA ASP A 12 5.41 -23.61 13.51
C ASP A 12 4.74 -22.25 13.20
N PRO A 13 3.52 -22.21 12.61
CA PRO A 13 2.88 -20.97 12.20
C PRO A 13 2.69 -19.95 13.34
N ILE A 14 2.72 -20.40 14.59
CA ILE A 14 2.64 -19.54 15.78
C ILE A 14 3.87 -18.62 15.88
N HIS A 15 5.04 -19.04 15.39
CA HIS A 15 6.24 -18.19 15.36
C HIS A 15 6.24 -17.14 14.24
N LEU A 16 5.34 -17.25 13.24
CA LEU A 16 5.29 -16.31 12.10
C LEU A 16 4.73 -14.92 12.46
N LEU A 17 4.07 -14.78 13.62
CA LEU A 17 3.55 -13.50 14.11
C LEU A 17 4.30 -13.00 15.36
N SER A 18 5.50 -13.52 15.61
CA SER A 18 6.40 -12.96 16.62
C SER A 18 7.31 -11.94 15.92
N PRO A 19 7.14 -10.63 16.13
CA PRO A 19 7.95 -9.62 15.45
C PRO A 19 9.44 -9.84 15.78
N VAL A 20 10.33 -9.57 14.82
CA VAL A 20 11.75 -9.91 14.98
C VAL A 20 12.46 -9.11 16.08
N GLU A 21 11.92 -7.95 16.48
CA GLU A 21 12.37 -7.15 17.64
C GLU A 21 11.42 -7.29 18.86
N GLY A 22 10.53 -8.28 18.85
CA GLY A 22 9.45 -8.39 19.81
C GLY A 22 8.48 -7.22 19.74
N ASP A 23 7.78 -6.95 20.84
CA ASP A 23 6.69 -5.96 20.89
C ASP A 23 7.16 -4.53 20.56
N GLU A 24 8.45 -4.21 20.72
CA GLU A 24 9.02 -2.89 20.43
C GLU A 24 8.89 -2.49 18.94
N ALA A 25 9.00 -3.43 18.01
CA ALA A 25 8.83 -3.16 16.59
C ALA A 25 7.39 -2.73 16.26
N ILE A 26 6.40 -3.39 16.87
CA ILE A 26 4.99 -3.06 16.65
C ILE A 26 4.65 -1.74 17.30
N LEU A 27 5.12 -1.48 18.52
CA LEU A 27 4.94 -0.20 19.19
C LEU A 27 5.53 0.97 18.36
N SER A 28 6.70 0.75 17.74
CA SER A 28 7.32 1.74 16.85
C SER A 28 6.48 2.00 15.60
N LEU A 29 5.89 0.95 15.01
CA LEU A 29 4.96 1.08 13.89
C LEU A 29 3.66 1.79 14.30
N ASP A 30 3.08 1.45 15.45
CA ASP A 30 1.91 2.13 16.00
C ASP A 30 2.17 3.62 16.22
N ALA A 31 3.32 3.95 16.82
CA ALA A 31 3.73 5.33 17.06
C ALA A 31 3.90 6.12 15.75
N LEU A 32 4.47 5.51 14.71
CA LEU A 32 4.56 6.10 13.38
C LEU A 32 3.16 6.39 12.83
N VAL A 33 2.28 5.40 12.80
CA VAL A 33 0.94 5.52 12.22
C VAL A 33 0.10 6.57 12.96
N LEU A 34 0.13 6.56 14.29
CA LEU A 34 -0.53 7.58 15.11
C LEU A 34 0.01 8.98 14.81
N THR A 35 1.33 9.14 14.69
CA THR A 35 1.95 10.43 14.36
C THR A 35 1.52 10.92 12.98
N MET A 36 1.54 10.05 11.96
CA MET A 36 1.07 10.38 10.61
C MET A 36 -0.43 10.73 10.59
N CYS A 37 -1.26 10.03 11.36
CA CYS A 37 -2.68 10.34 11.54
C CYS A 37 -2.88 11.72 12.16
N LEU A 38 -2.15 12.07 13.21
CA LEU A 38 -2.22 13.39 13.85
C LEU A 38 -1.86 14.50 12.86
N VAL A 39 -0.73 14.36 12.15
CA VAL A 39 -0.32 15.31 11.10
C VAL A 39 -1.40 15.43 10.01
N THR A 40 -1.98 14.30 9.60
CA THR A 40 -3.08 14.25 8.62
C THR A 40 -4.30 15.01 9.10
N LEU A 41 -4.73 14.79 10.34
CA LEU A 41 -5.92 15.45 10.91
C LEU A 41 -5.73 16.96 11.06
N VAL A 42 -4.54 17.41 11.48
CA VAL A 42 -4.21 18.84 11.55
C VAL A 42 -4.27 19.46 10.15
N HIS A 43 -3.58 18.86 9.18
CA HIS A 43 -3.56 19.35 7.80
C HIS A 43 -4.97 19.34 7.18
N ALA A 44 -5.71 18.24 7.33
CA ALA A 44 -7.07 18.09 6.84
C ALA A 44 -8.04 19.10 7.46
N SER A 45 -7.86 19.47 8.73
CA SER A 45 -8.66 20.50 9.39
C SER A 45 -8.40 21.87 8.76
N TRP A 46 -7.13 22.24 8.55
CA TRP A 46 -6.76 23.52 7.94
C TRP A 46 -7.23 23.64 6.49
N THR A 47 -7.19 22.54 5.73
CA THR A 47 -7.61 22.53 4.32
C THR A 47 -9.08 22.14 4.12
N ARG A 48 -9.86 22.00 5.20
CA ARG A 48 -11.28 21.57 5.17
C ARG A 48 -11.50 20.24 4.43
N ALA A 49 -10.53 19.33 4.53
CA ALA A 49 -10.53 18.02 3.90
C ALA A 49 -10.69 16.86 4.90
N LEU A 50 -11.22 17.14 6.11
CA LEU A 50 -11.55 16.11 7.12
C LEU A 50 -12.40 14.94 6.59
N PRO A 51 -13.40 15.16 5.70
CA PRO A 51 -14.16 14.05 5.13
C PRO A 51 -13.27 13.03 4.39
N LEU A 52 -12.14 13.45 3.81
CA LEU A 52 -11.23 12.54 3.11
C LEU A 52 -10.45 11.67 4.09
N ALA A 53 -9.95 12.27 5.18
CA ALA A 53 -9.27 11.53 6.24
C ALA A 53 -10.21 10.51 6.89
N PHE A 54 -11.44 10.92 7.20
CA PHE A 54 -12.44 10.03 7.77
C PHE A 54 -12.90 8.94 6.79
N ALA A 55 -13.04 9.26 5.50
CA ALA A 55 -13.30 8.24 4.48
C ALA A 55 -12.16 7.19 4.41
N GLY A 56 -10.90 7.63 4.55
CA GLY A 56 -9.75 6.72 4.68
C GLY A 56 -9.85 5.80 5.89
N PHE A 57 -10.32 6.31 7.04
CA PHE A 57 -10.57 5.49 8.23
C PHE A 57 -11.67 4.44 8.01
N CYS A 58 -12.83 4.86 7.50
CA CYS A 58 -13.93 3.94 7.19
C CYS A 58 -13.50 2.86 6.20
N LEU A 59 -12.67 3.23 5.24
CA LEU A 59 -12.09 2.31 4.27
C LEU A 59 -11.15 1.31 4.93
N GLY A 60 -10.25 1.76 5.81
CA GLY A 60 -9.36 0.86 6.54
C GLY A 60 -10.14 -0.20 7.31
N ILE A 61 -11.16 0.20 8.08
CA ILE A 61 -12.05 -0.74 8.77
C ILE A 61 -12.70 -1.70 7.77
N SER A 62 -13.27 -1.16 6.69
CA SER A 62 -14.02 -1.96 5.72
C SER A 62 -13.13 -2.99 5.02
N ILE A 63 -11.94 -2.60 4.57
CA ILE A 63 -11.02 -3.48 3.84
C ILE A 63 -10.41 -4.51 4.78
N GLU A 64 -9.96 -4.12 5.96
CA GLU A 64 -9.37 -5.06 6.92
C GLU A 64 -10.39 -6.13 7.33
N GLN A 65 -11.62 -5.71 7.65
CA GLN A 65 -12.67 -6.66 8.02
C GLN A 65 -13.11 -7.48 6.81
N ALA A 66 -13.37 -6.87 5.66
CA ALA A 66 -13.78 -7.61 4.46
C ALA A 66 -12.70 -8.61 4.02
N SER A 67 -11.43 -8.25 4.10
CA SER A 67 -10.33 -9.15 3.70
C SER A 67 -10.21 -10.33 4.65
N LEU A 68 -10.46 -10.16 5.96
CA LEU A 68 -10.58 -11.29 6.89
C LEU A 68 -11.78 -12.18 6.54
N ARG A 69 -12.96 -11.58 6.30
CA ARG A 69 -14.21 -12.33 6.09
C ARG A 69 -14.32 -13.00 4.73
N LEU A 70 -13.69 -12.44 3.69
CA LEU A 70 -13.81 -12.89 2.30
C LEU A 70 -12.56 -13.65 1.81
N GLY A 71 -11.61 -13.96 2.71
CA GLY A 71 -10.40 -14.70 2.37
C GLY A 71 -9.36 -13.89 1.59
N GLY A 72 -9.33 -12.57 1.82
CA GLY A 72 -8.49 -11.56 1.17
C GLY A 72 -7.12 -11.31 1.79
N THR A 73 -6.81 -11.84 2.98
CA THR A 73 -5.83 -11.15 3.85
C THR A 73 -4.61 -11.96 4.32
N HIS A 74 -3.64 -11.18 4.81
CA HIS A 74 -2.64 -11.54 5.81
C HIS A 74 -3.18 -11.30 7.23
N CYS A 75 -2.53 -11.86 8.25
CA CYS A 75 -2.86 -11.63 9.65
C CYS A 75 -1.84 -10.67 10.28
N HIS A 76 -2.30 -9.57 10.87
CA HIS A 76 -1.42 -8.62 11.56
C HIS A 76 -1.03 -9.11 12.96
N ALA A 77 0.19 -8.77 13.37
CA ALA A 77 0.60 -8.85 14.77
C ALA A 77 -0.22 -7.84 15.61
N SER A 78 -0.51 -8.21 16.86
CA SER A 78 -1.27 -7.36 17.77
C SER A 78 -0.53 -6.05 18.08
N GLY A 79 -1.24 -4.93 17.98
CA GLY A 79 -0.72 -3.60 18.29
C GLY A 79 -1.11 -3.10 19.68
N ILE A 80 -0.96 -1.79 19.91
CA ILE A 80 -1.48 -1.09 21.11
C ILE A 80 -2.97 -1.37 21.30
N PHE A 81 -3.70 -1.46 20.19
CA PHE A 81 -5.08 -1.88 20.17
C PHE A 81 -5.38 -2.67 18.89
N ASP A 82 -6.34 -3.59 18.95
CA ASP A 82 -6.76 -4.42 17.84
C ASP A 82 -8.24 -4.20 17.54
N PHE A 83 -8.60 -4.16 16.26
CA PHE A 83 -10.01 -4.09 15.82
C PHE A 83 -10.68 -5.47 15.82
N SER A 84 -9.91 -6.49 15.51
CA SER A 84 -10.29 -7.89 15.59
C SER A 84 -9.04 -8.76 15.65
N LYS A 85 -9.19 -10.05 15.93
CA LYS A 85 -8.07 -11.00 15.78
C LYS A 85 -7.55 -10.90 14.34
N CYS A 86 -6.23 -10.78 14.14
CA CYS A 86 -5.58 -10.51 12.85
C CYS A 86 -5.77 -9.11 12.22
N SER A 87 -6.38 -8.15 12.91
CA SER A 87 -6.48 -6.75 12.43
C SER A 87 -6.10 -5.79 13.53
N SER A 88 -4.93 -5.16 13.37
CA SER A 88 -4.36 -4.25 14.35
C SER A 88 -4.84 -2.81 14.13
N GLY A 89 -4.66 -1.98 15.15
CA GLY A 89 -4.91 -0.55 15.08
C GLY A 89 -4.09 0.12 13.98
N ASN A 90 -2.79 -0.24 13.85
CA ASN A 90 -1.93 0.31 12.81
C ASN A 90 -2.40 -0.06 11.40
N SER A 91 -2.86 -1.28 11.14
CA SER A 91 -3.28 -1.69 9.79
C SER A 91 -4.48 -0.86 9.30
N VAL A 92 -5.50 -0.71 10.16
CA VAL A 92 -6.67 0.13 9.86
C VAL A 92 -6.30 1.61 9.76
N LEU A 93 -5.55 2.13 10.73
CA LEU A 93 -5.24 3.56 10.78
C LEU A 93 -4.29 4.00 9.68
N TYR A 94 -3.45 3.12 9.14
CA TYR A 94 -2.53 3.43 8.04
C TYR A 94 -3.26 3.96 6.79
N TYR A 95 -4.50 3.54 6.56
CA TYR A 95 -5.33 4.04 5.46
C TYR A 95 -5.62 5.54 5.54
N VAL A 96 -5.65 6.13 6.75
CA VAL A 96 -5.94 7.56 6.93
C VAL A 96 -4.87 8.44 6.27
N PRO A 97 -3.59 8.42 6.68
CA PRO A 97 -2.54 9.20 6.04
C PRO A 97 -2.28 8.74 4.61
N TRP A 98 -2.38 7.45 4.32
CA TRP A 98 -2.10 6.90 3.00
C TRP A 98 -3.06 7.43 1.92
N VAL A 99 -4.37 7.24 2.12
CA VAL A 99 -5.39 7.71 1.18
C VAL A 99 -5.38 9.23 1.11
N TYR A 100 -5.29 9.90 2.27
CA TYR A 100 -5.32 11.35 2.34
C TYR A 100 -4.15 11.99 1.59
N ALA A 101 -2.92 11.57 1.89
CA ALA A 101 -1.72 12.14 1.28
C ALA A 101 -1.69 11.83 -0.23
N GLY A 102 -1.97 10.59 -0.64
CA GLY A 102 -1.97 10.20 -2.05
C GLY A 102 -2.95 11.02 -2.90
N VAL A 103 -4.21 11.12 -2.47
CA VAL A 103 -5.23 11.89 -3.23
C VAL A 103 -4.90 13.40 -3.22
N THR A 104 -4.53 13.95 -2.07
CA THR A 104 -4.25 15.38 -1.93
C THR A 104 -3.01 15.79 -2.73
N ALA A 105 -1.96 14.97 -2.75
CA ALA A 105 -0.77 15.22 -3.55
C ALA A 105 -1.07 15.11 -5.06
N ALA A 106 -1.82 14.10 -5.50
CA ALA A 106 -2.22 13.95 -6.90
C ALA A 106 -2.99 15.19 -7.40
N ARG A 107 -3.91 15.74 -6.59
CA ARG A 107 -4.69 16.96 -6.88
C ARG A 107 -3.82 18.20 -7.12
N ARG A 108 -2.63 18.24 -6.52
CA ARG A 108 -1.68 19.34 -6.67
C ARG A 108 -0.79 19.19 -7.89
N LEU A 109 -0.47 17.96 -8.26
CA LEU A 109 0.35 17.67 -9.45
C LEU A 109 -0.43 17.91 -10.75
N VAL A 110 -1.72 17.56 -10.77
CA VAL A 110 -2.52 17.62 -11.99
C VAL A 110 -3.97 18.03 -11.71
N SER A 111 -4.65 18.52 -12.75
CA SER A 111 -6.10 18.69 -12.71
C SER A 111 -6.80 17.37 -12.48
N GLU A 112 -7.76 17.35 -11.57
CA GLU A 112 -8.53 16.15 -11.28
C GLU A 112 -9.33 15.65 -12.49
N ARG A 113 -9.65 16.54 -13.44
CA ARG A 113 -10.32 16.20 -14.71
C ARG A 113 -9.37 15.59 -15.75
N SER A 114 -8.06 15.58 -15.51
CA SER A 114 -7.09 14.98 -16.41
C SER A 114 -7.07 13.45 -16.30
N TRP A 115 -6.86 12.77 -17.41
CA TRP A 115 -6.61 11.33 -17.44
C TRP A 115 -5.31 10.91 -16.73
N ALA A 116 -4.38 11.83 -16.50
CA ALA A 116 -3.18 11.55 -15.70
C ALA A 116 -3.46 11.49 -14.18
N PHE A 117 -4.59 12.04 -13.71
CA PHE A 117 -4.92 12.08 -12.28
C PHE A 117 -5.01 10.69 -11.64
N PRO A 118 -5.75 9.71 -12.22
CA PRO A 118 -5.78 8.37 -11.66
C PRO A 118 -4.43 7.66 -11.63
N LEU A 119 -3.62 7.83 -12.68
CA LEU A 119 -2.31 7.20 -12.76
C LEU A 119 -1.34 7.78 -11.73
N LEU A 120 -1.33 9.10 -11.54
CA LEU A 120 -0.55 9.76 -10.49
C LEU A 120 -1.01 9.37 -9.09
N CYS A 121 -2.32 9.23 -8.88
CA CYS A 121 -2.86 8.73 -7.62
C CYS A 121 -2.36 7.30 -7.34
N GLY A 122 -2.42 6.41 -8.33
CA GLY A 122 -1.87 5.06 -8.23
C GLY A 122 -0.38 5.03 -7.91
N MET A 123 0.44 5.83 -8.59
CA MET A 123 1.88 5.92 -8.31
C MET A 123 2.17 6.36 -6.87
N LEU A 124 1.48 7.40 -6.39
CA LEU A 124 1.67 7.92 -5.03
C LEU A 124 1.24 6.90 -3.97
N PHE A 125 0.10 6.23 -4.19
CA PHE A 125 -0.37 5.17 -3.30
C PHE A 125 0.62 4.01 -3.23
N SER A 126 1.07 3.52 -4.39
CA SER A 126 2.05 2.43 -4.48
C SER A 126 3.39 2.81 -3.85
N GLY A 127 3.87 4.04 -4.07
CA GLY A 127 5.13 4.50 -3.50
C GLY A 127 5.12 4.60 -1.97
N MET A 128 4.02 5.08 -1.39
CA MET A 128 3.89 5.20 0.07
C MET A 128 3.69 3.85 0.75
N CYS A 129 2.76 3.03 0.26
CA CYS A 129 2.41 1.74 0.87
C CYS A 129 3.41 0.63 0.51
N GLY A 130 4.05 0.71 -0.66
CA GLY A 130 4.96 -0.33 -1.14
C GLY A 130 6.15 -0.58 -0.23
N VAL A 131 6.69 0.45 0.44
CA VAL A 131 7.78 0.28 1.41
C VAL A 131 7.33 -0.37 2.73
N TYR A 132 6.08 -0.17 3.11
CA TYR A 132 5.45 -0.83 4.26
C TYR A 132 5.22 -2.31 3.93
N GLU A 133 4.54 -2.56 2.80
CA GLU A 133 4.11 -3.88 2.32
C GLU A 133 5.27 -4.84 2.03
N SER A 134 6.37 -4.26 1.53
CA SER A 134 7.57 -5.01 1.19
C SER A 134 8.36 -5.50 2.41
N GLN A 135 8.17 -4.91 3.58
CA GLN A 135 8.95 -5.24 4.76
C GLN A 135 8.18 -6.04 5.79
N GLY A 136 6.88 -5.78 5.98
CA GLY A 136 6.15 -6.35 7.12
C GLY A 136 6.20 -7.86 7.30
N PRO A 137 6.16 -8.68 6.24
CA PRO A 137 6.27 -10.14 6.39
C PRO A 137 7.58 -10.58 7.02
N LEU A 138 8.70 -10.01 6.56
CA LEU A 138 10.02 -10.36 7.07
C LEU A 138 10.29 -9.73 8.44
N MET A 139 9.58 -8.65 8.77
CA MET A 139 9.66 -8.00 10.08
C MET A 139 8.69 -8.60 11.11
N GLY A 140 7.83 -9.53 10.70
CA GLY A 140 6.80 -10.12 11.56
C GLY A 140 5.68 -9.14 11.97
N TRP A 141 5.47 -8.07 11.19
CA TRP A 141 4.35 -7.14 11.41
C TRP A 141 3.02 -7.73 10.96
N TRP A 142 3.06 -8.59 9.94
CA TRP A 142 1.95 -9.44 9.52
C TRP A 142 2.50 -10.65 8.76
N ALA A 143 1.67 -11.68 8.59
CA ALA A 143 2.03 -12.87 7.83
C ALA A 143 1.11 -13.06 6.63
N TRP A 144 1.69 -13.22 5.43
CA TRP A 144 0.94 -13.66 4.25
C TRP A 144 0.52 -15.13 4.37
N PRO A 145 -0.58 -15.55 3.72
CA PRO A 145 -0.93 -16.96 3.60
C PRO A 145 0.25 -17.78 3.04
N PRO A 146 0.61 -18.91 3.67
CA PRO A 146 1.50 -19.89 3.08
C PRO A 146 0.80 -20.65 1.94
N ALA A 147 1.53 -21.54 1.25
CA ALA A 147 0.97 -22.36 0.18
C ALA A 147 -0.23 -23.24 0.62
N ASN A 148 -0.29 -23.63 1.90
CA ASN A 148 -1.42 -24.39 2.47
C ASN A 148 -2.67 -23.54 2.72
N ARG A 149 -2.60 -22.22 2.45
CA ARG A 149 -3.62 -21.19 2.62
C ARG A 149 -4.00 -20.86 4.07
N VAL A 150 -3.42 -21.51 5.08
CA VAL A 150 -3.74 -21.26 6.49
C VAL A 150 -2.96 -20.04 6.97
N VAL A 151 -3.65 -18.89 7.07
CA VAL A 151 -3.08 -17.62 7.49
C VAL A 151 -2.83 -17.62 9.01
N MET A 152 -3.79 -18.10 9.80
CA MET A 152 -3.67 -18.20 11.25
C MET A 152 -4.37 -19.47 11.77
N PRO A 153 -3.61 -20.50 12.20
CA PRO A 153 -4.19 -21.73 12.72
C PRO A 153 -5.06 -21.50 13.96
N GLY A 154 -6.14 -22.27 14.08
CA GLY A 154 -7.07 -22.19 15.21
C GLY A 154 -7.78 -20.84 15.37
N CYS A 155 -7.70 -19.95 14.39
CA CYS A 155 -8.43 -18.70 14.40
C CYS A 155 -9.91 -18.94 14.05
N ALA A 156 -10.81 -18.71 15.01
CA ALA A 156 -12.26 -18.91 14.87
C ALA A 156 -13.00 -17.66 14.36
N ILE A 157 -12.34 -16.82 13.55
CA ILE A 157 -13.04 -15.71 12.88
C ILE A 157 -13.99 -16.30 11.84
N TRP A 158 -15.24 -15.84 11.84
CA TRP A 158 -16.19 -16.21 10.79
C TRP A 158 -15.67 -15.76 9.43
N GLN A 159 -15.64 -16.65 8.44
CA GLN A 159 -15.37 -16.35 7.04
C GLN A 159 -16.57 -16.76 6.18
N ALA A 160 -16.70 -16.16 5.01
CA ALA A 160 -17.78 -16.43 4.09
C ALA A 160 -17.58 -17.76 3.34
N TRP A 161 -18.70 -18.43 3.05
CA TRP A 161 -18.76 -19.64 2.21
C TRP A 161 -17.90 -20.80 2.76
N GLU A 162 -17.38 -21.62 1.85
CA GLU A 162 -16.52 -22.77 2.10
C GLU A 162 -15.23 -22.43 2.87
N LEU A 163 -14.81 -21.16 2.92
CA LEU A 163 -13.68 -20.73 3.78
C LEU A 163 -14.03 -20.84 5.27
N GLY A 164 -15.28 -20.54 5.64
CA GLY A 164 -15.74 -20.60 7.03
C GLY A 164 -15.94 -22.03 7.54
N GLU A 165 -15.91 -23.03 6.65
CA GLU A 165 -16.00 -24.45 6.98
C GLU A 165 -14.62 -25.08 7.26
N ASP A 166 -13.52 -24.36 6.99
CA ASP A 166 -12.17 -24.87 7.18
C ASP A 166 -11.79 -24.87 8.68
N ALA A 167 -11.80 -26.06 9.28
CA ALA A 167 -11.49 -26.25 10.70
C ALA A 167 -10.04 -25.92 11.09
N ARG A 168 -9.13 -25.70 10.11
CA ARG A 168 -7.72 -25.40 10.40
C ARG A 168 -7.52 -23.99 10.95
N GLY A 169 -8.41 -23.05 10.67
CA GLY A 169 -8.36 -21.67 11.16
C GLY A 169 -8.70 -20.63 10.09
N LEU A 170 -8.08 -19.44 10.19
CA LEU A 170 -8.25 -18.39 9.17
C LEU A 170 -7.53 -18.80 7.89
N VAL A 171 -8.26 -18.89 6.78
CA VAL A 171 -7.72 -19.31 5.48
C VAL A 171 -7.88 -18.25 4.41
N ALA A 172 -6.91 -18.18 3.49
CA ALA A 172 -6.99 -17.34 2.30
C ALA A 172 -7.76 -18.06 1.18
N SER A 173 -8.49 -17.27 0.38
CA SER A 173 -9.15 -17.77 -0.82
C SER A 173 -8.12 -18.28 -1.85
N PRO A 174 -8.49 -19.24 -2.72
CA PRO A 174 -7.57 -19.73 -3.76
C PRO A 174 -7.00 -18.61 -4.63
N HIS A 175 -7.85 -17.65 -5.02
CA HIS A 175 -7.45 -16.51 -5.84
C HIS A 175 -6.38 -15.65 -5.17
N VAL A 176 -6.53 -15.40 -3.86
CA VAL A 176 -5.57 -14.58 -3.11
C VAL A 176 -4.26 -15.34 -2.90
N ALA A 177 -4.33 -16.64 -2.62
CA ALA A 177 -3.13 -17.47 -2.56
C ALA A 177 -2.34 -17.45 -3.89
N GLU A 178 -3.03 -17.57 -5.03
CA GLU A 178 -2.43 -17.46 -6.38
C GLU A 178 -1.81 -16.07 -6.61
N ALA A 179 -2.47 -15.00 -6.17
CA ALA A 179 -1.97 -13.63 -6.33
C ALA A 179 -0.70 -13.36 -5.50
N LEU A 180 -0.56 -14.05 -4.35
CA LEU A 180 0.54 -13.85 -3.40
C LEU A 180 1.70 -14.84 -3.56
N GLU A 181 1.57 -15.81 -4.46
CA GLU A 181 2.55 -16.87 -4.68
C GLU A 181 3.85 -16.33 -5.31
N GLU A 182 3.73 -15.51 -6.35
CA GLU A 182 4.91 -14.95 -7.03
C GLU A 182 5.50 -13.80 -6.20
N ARG A 183 6.74 -13.98 -5.76
CA ARG A 183 7.44 -13.06 -4.86
C ARG A 183 8.77 -12.62 -5.45
N VAL A 184 9.11 -11.35 -5.19
CA VAL A 184 10.43 -10.79 -5.45
C VAL A 184 10.99 -10.27 -4.13
N PHE A 185 12.16 -10.77 -3.75
CA PHE A 185 12.79 -10.50 -2.46
C PHE A 185 11.88 -10.81 -1.25
N GLY A 186 10.99 -11.81 -1.37
CA GLY A 186 10.01 -12.18 -0.35
C GLY A 186 8.68 -11.41 -0.43
N VAL A 187 8.61 -10.35 -1.24
CA VAL A 187 7.44 -9.48 -1.40
C VAL A 187 6.52 -10.00 -2.51
N PRO A 188 5.22 -10.18 -2.26
CA PRO A 188 4.27 -10.50 -3.32
C PRO A 188 4.30 -9.43 -4.41
N VAL A 189 4.56 -9.85 -5.65
CA VAL A 189 4.69 -8.89 -6.75
C VAL A 189 3.37 -8.14 -7.01
N MET A 190 2.25 -8.83 -6.78
CA MET A 190 0.92 -8.24 -6.90
C MET A 190 0.61 -7.18 -5.86
N ALA A 191 1.32 -7.11 -4.72
CA ALA A 191 1.06 -6.09 -3.71
C ALA A 191 1.26 -4.69 -4.29
N LEU A 192 2.38 -4.43 -4.96
CA LEU A 192 2.67 -3.13 -5.57
C LEU A 192 1.64 -2.73 -6.62
N LEU A 193 1.22 -3.69 -7.46
CA LEU A 193 0.17 -3.48 -8.45
C LEU A 193 -1.17 -3.19 -7.78
N TYR A 194 -1.49 -3.91 -6.70
CA TYR A 194 -2.72 -3.71 -5.94
C TYR A 194 -2.79 -2.29 -5.37
N HIS A 195 -1.75 -1.78 -4.72
CA HIS A 195 -1.75 -0.40 -4.21
C HIS A 195 -1.82 0.65 -5.32
N PHE A 196 -1.17 0.38 -6.45
CA PHE A 196 -1.31 1.23 -7.63
C PHE A 196 -2.77 1.26 -8.12
N ALA A 197 -3.35 0.07 -8.34
CA ALA A 197 -4.71 -0.12 -8.81
C ALA A 197 -5.74 0.47 -7.84
N PHE A 198 -5.47 0.40 -6.54
CA PHE A 198 -6.26 1.01 -5.47
C PHE A 198 -6.32 2.53 -5.60
N GLY A 199 -5.15 3.19 -5.70
CA GLY A 199 -5.05 4.63 -5.89
C GLY A 199 -5.69 5.09 -7.19
N TRP A 200 -5.48 4.32 -8.27
CA TRP A 200 -6.12 4.54 -9.56
C TRP A 200 -7.64 4.45 -9.48
N GLY A 201 -8.17 3.37 -8.91
CA GLY A 201 -9.62 3.14 -8.82
C GLY A 201 -10.31 4.20 -7.98
N THR A 202 -9.70 4.59 -6.85
CA THR A 202 -10.17 5.70 -6.02
C THR A 202 -10.32 6.99 -6.83
N ALA A 203 -9.30 7.34 -7.62
CA ALA A 203 -9.31 8.55 -8.44
C ALA A 203 -10.29 8.47 -9.64
N VAL A 204 -10.48 7.29 -10.25
CA VAL A 204 -11.50 7.09 -11.29
C VAL A 204 -12.89 7.33 -10.74
N VAL A 205 -13.24 6.77 -9.57
CA VAL A 205 -14.57 7.01 -8.99
C VAL A 205 -14.75 8.47 -8.58
N TYR A 206 -13.67 9.18 -8.17
CA TYR A 206 -13.72 10.63 -7.98
C TYR A 206 -14.13 11.37 -9.26
N GLN A 207 -13.55 11.00 -10.40
CA GLN A 207 -13.92 11.57 -11.71
C GLN A 207 -15.36 11.23 -12.10
N LEU A 208 -15.77 9.97 -11.93
CA LEU A 208 -17.13 9.51 -12.25
C LEU A 208 -18.21 10.21 -11.41
N THR A 209 -17.92 10.45 -10.13
CA THR A 209 -18.82 11.18 -9.21
C THR A 209 -18.73 12.71 -9.38
N ARG A 210 -17.95 13.20 -10.35
CA ARG A 210 -17.69 14.63 -10.59
C ARG A 210 -17.25 15.36 -9.33
N PHE A 211 -16.50 14.68 -8.46
CA PHE A 211 -15.99 15.22 -7.19
C PHE A 211 -17.07 15.67 -6.20
N LYS A 212 -18.32 15.20 -6.36
CA LYS A 212 -19.42 15.53 -5.47
C LYS A 212 -19.45 14.68 -4.20
N SER A 213 -18.69 13.59 -4.16
CA SER A 213 -18.63 12.67 -3.02
C SER A 213 -17.19 12.38 -2.65
N THR A 214 -16.93 12.32 -1.34
CA THR A 214 -15.64 11.94 -0.77
C THR A 214 -15.63 10.46 -0.37
N PHE A 215 -16.74 9.95 0.14
CA PHE A 215 -16.84 8.58 0.64
C PHE A 215 -16.98 7.54 -0.47
N VAL A 216 -17.84 7.81 -1.47
CA VAL A 216 -18.10 6.83 -2.55
C VAL A 216 -16.80 6.49 -3.30
N PRO A 217 -15.95 7.46 -3.69
CA PRO A 217 -14.71 7.12 -4.36
C PRO A 217 -13.76 6.28 -3.53
N VAL A 218 -13.66 6.58 -2.24
CA VAL A 218 -12.73 5.91 -1.34
C VAL A 218 -13.21 4.49 -1.04
N LEU A 219 -14.52 4.26 -0.87
CA LEU A 219 -15.07 2.94 -0.55
C LEU A 219 -15.28 2.03 -1.77
N VAL A 220 -15.58 2.60 -2.95
CA VAL A 220 -15.85 1.83 -4.18
C VAL A 220 -14.61 1.71 -5.06
N GLY A 221 -13.71 2.69 -5.02
CA GLY A 221 -12.45 2.69 -5.77
C GLY A 221 -11.64 1.39 -5.67
N PRO A 222 -11.49 0.77 -4.48
CA PRO A 222 -10.79 -0.50 -4.33
C PRO A 222 -11.43 -1.64 -5.12
N ALA A 223 -12.74 -1.66 -5.29
CA ALA A 223 -13.40 -2.67 -6.12
C ALA A 223 -13.02 -2.53 -7.60
N LEU A 224 -12.75 -1.30 -8.07
CA LEU A 224 -12.22 -1.09 -9.42
C LEU A 224 -10.76 -1.53 -9.57
N ALA A 225 -10.01 -1.71 -8.48
CA ALA A 225 -8.66 -2.24 -8.55
C ALA A 225 -8.63 -3.65 -9.17
N LEU A 226 -9.71 -4.41 -9.04
CA LEU A 226 -9.87 -5.73 -9.65
C LEU A 226 -9.82 -5.71 -11.18
N LEU A 227 -10.06 -4.55 -11.82
CA LEU A 227 -9.92 -4.42 -13.27
C LEU A 227 -8.47 -4.55 -13.77
N TRP A 228 -7.50 -4.46 -12.87
CA TRP A 228 -6.08 -4.62 -13.19
C TRP A 228 -5.65 -6.09 -13.30
N ASP A 229 -6.38 -7.04 -12.68
CA ASP A 229 -6.05 -8.46 -12.78
C ASP A 229 -6.22 -8.99 -14.22
N PRO A 230 -7.35 -8.73 -14.94
CA PRO A 230 -7.46 -9.08 -16.35
C PRO A 230 -6.38 -8.48 -17.24
N ALA A 231 -5.98 -7.22 -16.99
CA ALA A 231 -4.93 -6.56 -17.77
C ALA A 231 -3.56 -7.24 -17.57
N MET A 232 -3.22 -7.61 -16.33
CA MET A 232 -2.03 -8.38 -16.01
C MET A 232 -2.07 -9.76 -16.68
N ARG A 233 -3.19 -10.48 -16.52
CA ARG A 233 -3.36 -11.81 -17.14
C ARG A 233 -3.26 -11.76 -18.66
N ALA A 234 -3.80 -10.73 -19.30
CA ALA A 234 -3.68 -10.55 -20.75
C ALA A 234 -2.22 -10.43 -21.21
N ILE A 235 -1.36 -9.75 -20.45
CA ILE A 235 0.08 -9.67 -20.76
C ILE A 235 0.75 -11.02 -20.54
N CYS A 236 0.46 -11.69 -19.42
CA CYS A 236 1.01 -13.02 -19.14
C CYS A 236 0.66 -14.03 -20.25
N TYR A 237 -0.61 -14.11 -20.64
CA TYR A 237 -1.05 -15.04 -21.68
C TYR A 237 -0.63 -14.63 -23.09
N GLY A 238 -0.71 -13.33 -23.42
CA GLY A 238 -0.39 -12.83 -24.75
C GLY A 238 1.10 -12.89 -25.10
N PHE A 239 1.98 -12.73 -24.09
CA PHE A 239 3.43 -12.68 -24.30
C PHE A 239 4.20 -13.85 -23.65
N GLY A 240 3.50 -14.76 -22.96
CA GLY A 240 4.16 -15.80 -22.16
C GLY A 240 5.01 -15.23 -21.02
N ALA A 241 4.67 -14.03 -20.54
CA ALA A 241 5.42 -13.32 -19.51
C ALA A 241 5.10 -13.86 -18.09
N SER A 242 6.06 -13.74 -17.17
CA SER A 242 5.79 -13.97 -15.74
C SER A 242 4.92 -12.85 -15.15
N LYS A 243 4.28 -13.07 -13.97
CA LYS A 243 3.48 -12.00 -13.34
C LYS A 243 4.37 -10.83 -12.97
N LEU A 244 5.62 -11.07 -12.57
CA LEU A 244 6.59 -10.01 -12.31
C LEU A 244 6.82 -9.12 -13.52
N ALA A 245 7.13 -9.71 -14.67
CA ALA A 245 7.37 -8.94 -15.89
C ALA A 245 6.11 -8.15 -16.28
N ALA A 246 4.93 -8.76 -16.17
CA ALA A 246 3.66 -8.10 -16.46
C ALA A 246 3.37 -6.92 -15.50
N VAL A 247 3.57 -7.09 -14.19
CA VAL A 247 3.38 -6.03 -13.19
C VAL A 247 4.35 -4.88 -13.44
N VAL A 248 5.64 -5.16 -13.64
CA VAL A 248 6.64 -4.12 -13.93
C VAL A 248 6.28 -3.38 -15.21
N ALA A 249 5.90 -4.10 -16.28
CA ALA A 249 5.48 -3.49 -17.53
C ALA A 249 4.26 -2.58 -17.35
N LEU A 250 3.24 -3.03 -16.61
CA LEU A 250 2.04 -2.23 -16.33
C LEU A 250 2.34 -0.97 -15.53
N LEU A 251 3.17 -1.06 -14.50
CA LEU A 251 3.55 0.09 -13.68
C LEU A 251 4.36 1.10 -14.51
N LEU A 252 5.36 0.63 -15.27
CA LEU A 252 6.17 1.49 -16.14
C LEU A 252 5.33 2.15 -17.25
N LEU A 253 4.47 1.38 -17.91
CA LEU A 253 3.56 1.89 -18.92
C LEU A 253 2.61 2.92 -18.32
N SER A 254 2.09 2.68 -17.11
CA SER A 254 1.22 3.63 -16.41
C SER A 254 1.93 4.93 -16.07
N CYS A 255 3.20 4.86 -15.63
CA CYS A 255 4.03 6.03 -15.42
C CYS A 255 4.23 6.81 -16.73
N PHE A 256 4.58 6.11 -17.82
CA PHE A 256 4.80 6.73 -19.13
C PHE A 256 3.52 7.39 -19.67
N VAL A 257 2.39 6.71 -19.59
CA VAL A 257 1.08 7.23 -19.99
C VAL A 257 0.70 8.46 -19.15
N ALA A 258 0.98 8.46 -17.85
CA ALA A 258 0.73 9.64 -17.01
C ALA A 258 1.58 10.85 -17.43
N LEU A 259 2.82 10.63 -17.85
CA LEU A 259 3.69 11.67 -18.38
C LEU A 259 3.21 12.18 -19.74
N LEU A 260 2.76 11.30 -20.63
CA LEU A 260 2.25 11.66 -21.95
C LEU A 260 0.91 12.39 -21.90
N LEU A 261 -0.01 11.93 -21.04
CA LEU A 261 -1.36 12.51 -20.88
C LEU A 261 -1.40 13.69 -19.90
N GLY A 262 -0.28 13.98 -19.25
CA GLY A 262 -0.15 15.08 -18.32
C GLY A 262 -0.37 16.41 -19.04
N PRO A 263 -1.35 17.24 -18.65
CA PRO A 263 -1.40 18.62 -19.11
C PRO A 263 -0.09 19.33 -18.74
N PRO A 264 0.24 20.46 -19.39
CA PRO A 264 1.40 21.26 -19.00
C PRO A 264 1.37 21.47 -17.49
N LEU A 265 2.54 21.27 -16.87
CA LEU A 265 2.70 21.31 -15.43
C LEU A 265 2.01 22.54 -14.85
N ARG A 266 1.12 22.33 -13.88
CA ARG A 266 0.53 23.44 -13.12
C ARG A 266 1.67 24.32 -12.57
N PRO A 267 1.41 25.63 -12.36
CA PRO A 267 2.30 26.46 -11.56
C PRO A 267 2.67 25.70 -10.28
N SER A 268 3.93 25.80 -9.86
CA SER A 268 4.40 25.06 -8.69
C SER A 268 3.42 25.25 -7.54
N PRO A 269 2.92 24.16 -6.93
CA PRO A 269 1.97 24.28 -5.83
C PRO A 269 2.61 25.10 -4.69
N PRO A 270 1.79 25.76 -3.85
CA PRO A 270 2.31 26.45 -2.69
C PRO A 270 3.09 25.45 -1.81
N ARG A 271 4.13 25.96 -1.15
CA ARG A 271 4.93 25.16 -0.21
C ARG A 271 4.03 24.62 0.90
N ASP A 272 4.08 23.32 1.11
CA ASP A 272 3.29 22.65 2.14
C ASP A 272 4.09 21.57 2.87
N LEU A 273 4.75 22.02 3.93
CA LEU A 273 5.58 21.15 4.75
C LEU A 273 4.75 20.18 5.59
N LEU A 274 3.51 20.51 5.92
CA LEU A 274 2.69 19.66 6.77
C LEU A 274 2.20 18.44 5.99
N LEU A 275 1.70 18.62 4.76
CA LEU A 275 1.37 17.51 3.88
C LEU A 275 2.60 16.65 3.56
N PHE A 276 3.76 17.27 3.35
CA PHE A 276 5.00 16.55 3.03
C PHE A 276 5.56 15.74 4.20
N THR A 277 5.32 16.19 5.44
CA THR A 277 5.77 15.46 6.65
C THR A 277 5.21 14.03 6.68
N ILE A 278 3.99 13.80 6.19
CA ILE A 278 3.35 12.46 6.19
C ILE A 278 4.18 11.42 5.40
N PRO A 279 4.41 11.56 4.08
CA PRO A 279 5.20 10.61 3.32
C PRO A 279 6.68 10.63 3.70
N LEU A 280 7.20 11.74 4.24
CA LEU A 280 8.57 11.81 4.74
C LEU A 280 8.76 10.93 5.99
N LEU A 281 7.86 11.00 6.98
CA LEU A 281 7.90 10.14 8.16
C LEU A 281 7.83 8.67 7.76
N ASN A 282 6.91 8.33 6.85
CA ASN A 282 6.78 6.99 6.29
C ASN A 282 8.09 6.50 5.66
N ALA A 283 8.62 7.26 4.70
CA ALA A 283 9.85 6.91 3.98
C ALA A 283 11.05 6.80 4.92
N ALA A 284 11.21 7.75 5.85
CA ALA A 284 12.31 7.77 6.81
C ALA A 284 12.26 6.57 7.75
N PHE A 285 11.08 6.25 8.30
CA PHE A 285 10.91 5.09 9.18
C PHE A 285 11.26 3.79 8.47
N PHE A 286 10.64 3.52 7.32
CA PHE A 286 10.83 2.27 6.60
C PHE A 286 12.23 2.12 6.01
N THR A 287 12.86 3.21 5.57
CA THR A 287 14.27 3.18 5.12
C THR A 287 15.23 2.98 6.30
N ARG A 288 14.97 3.63 7.44
CA ARG A 288 15.77 3.43 8.66
C ARG A 288 15.68 1.97 9.13
N HIS A 289 14.49 1.39 9.17
CA HIS A 289 14.32 -0.02 9.55
C HIS A 289 15.07 -0.95 8.59
N ALA A 290 14.98 -0.72 7.28
CA ALA A 290 15.67 -1.55 6.29
C ALA A 290 17.20 -1.48 6.39
N ILE A 291 17.77 -0.30 6.69
CA ILE A 291 19.22 -0.07 6.61
C ILE A 291 19.92 -0.21 7.97
N TYR A 292 19.28 0.24 9.07
CA TYR A 292 19.93 0.37 10.38
C TYR A 292 19.21 -0.37 11.53
N GLY A 293 17.92 -0.69 11.42
CA GLY A 293 17.17 -1.45 12.45
C GLY A 293 17.31 -2.96 12.30
N ALA A 294 16.40 -3.76 12.86
CA ALA A 294 16.40 -5.23 12.62
C ALA A 294 16.31 -5.60 11.14
N GLY A 295 15.76 -4.74 10.29
CA GLY A 295 15.78 -4.98 8.84
C GLY A 295 17.20 -5.04 8.27
N ALA A 296 18.18 -4.41 8.91
CA ALA A 296 19.59 -4.46 8.51
C ALA A 296 20.18 -5.87 8.57
N THR A 297 19.69 -6.72 9.48
CA THR A 297 20.15 -8.11 9.63
C THR A 297 19.21 -9.11 8.95
N VAL A 298 17.90 -8.83 8.92
CA VAL A 298 16.87 -9.75 8.44
C VAL A 298 16.59 -9.61 6.95
N LEU A 299 16.52 -8.38 6.43
CA LEU A 299 16.13 -8.17 5.04
C LEU A 299 17.28 -8.50 4.08
N PRO A 300 16.99 -9.15 2.94
CA PRO A 300 18.00 -9.38 1.91
C PRO A 300 18.49 -8.05 1.32
N PRO A 301 19.76 -7.95 0.88
CA PRO A 301 20.34 -6.72 0.34
C PRO A 301 19.50 -6.07 -0.77
N ASP A 302 18.97 -6.87 -1.69
CA ASP A 302 18.17 -6.38 -2.81
C ASP A 302 16.85 -5.73 -2.36
N LEU A 303 16.22 -6.26 -1.30
CA LEU A 303 15.03 -5.66 -0.71
C LEU A 303 15.35 -4.30 -0.08
N LYS A 304 16.51 -4.14 0.55
CA LYS A 304 16.94 -2.85 1.12
C LYS A 304 17.11 -1.81 0.03
N VAL A 305 17.74 -2.18 -1.09
CA VAL A 305 17.90 -1.31 -2.26
C VAL A 305 16.52 -0.95 -2.84
N PHE A 306 15.62 -1.93 -2.95
CA PHE A 306 14.25 -1.72 -3.41
C PHE A 306 13.51 -0.72 -2.51
N VAL A 307 13.48 -0.94 -1.19
CA VAL A 307 12.83 -0.07 -0.21
C VAL A 307 13.38 1.35 -0.28
N ALA A 308 14.72 1.50 -0.27
CA ALA A 308 15.35 2.81 -0.35
C ALA A 308 15.02 3.54 -1.66
N THR A 309 15.02 2.81 -2.78
CA THR A 309 14.70 3.37 -4.10
C THR A 309 13.25 3.84 -4.16
N VAL A 310 12.29 3.00 -3.76
CA VAL A 310 10.87 3.35 -3.75
C VAL A 310 10.61 4.51 -2.79
N ALA A 311 11.21 4.49 -1.59
CA ALA A 311 11.11 5.57 -0.61
C ALA A 311 11.59 6.90 -1.20
N VAL A 312 12.79 6.94 -1.79
CA VAL A 312 13.36 8.15 -2.39
C VAL A 312 12.48 8.66 -3.54
N VAL A 313 12.09 7.79 -4.47
CA VAL A 313 11.25 8.18 -5.62
C VAL A 313 9.89 8.71 -5.15
N ALA A 314 9.24 8.02 -4.21
CA ALA A 314 7.97 8.45 -3.65
C ALA A 314 8.12 9.80 -2.93
N THR A 315 9.12 9.95 -2.05
CA THR A 315 9.39 11.21 -1.34
C THR A 315 9.63 12.36 -2.31
N LEU A 316 10.38 12.16 -3.40
CA LEU A 316 10.57 13.19 -4.43
C LEU A 316 9.26 13.57 -5.13
N ALA A 317 8.41 12.59 -5.45
CA ALA A 317 7.10 12.85 -6.05
C ALA A 317 6.18 13.66 -5.10
N TYR A 318 6.17 13.31 -3.81
CA TYR A 318 5.45 14.07 -2.79
C TYR A 318 6.05 15.46 -2.55
N ALA A 319 7.38 15.59 -2.53
CA ALA A 319 8.06 16.89 -2.40
C ALA A 319 7.69 17.82 -3.57
N ARG A 320 7.61 17.27 -4.79
CA ARG A 320 7.10 17.98 -5.96
C ARG A 320 5.66 18.43 -5.78
N ALA A 321 4.78 17.53 -5.32
CA ALA A 321 3.38 17.84 -5.06
C ALA A 321 3.18 18.92 -3.97
N CYS A 322 4.16 19.06 -3.07
CA CYS A 322 4.15 20.02 -1.96
C CYS A 322 4.96 21.29 -2.24
N GLY A 323 5.37 21.54 -3.48
CA GLY A 323 6.03 22.80 -3.87
C GLY A 323 7.46 22.95 -3.35
N LEU A 324 8.10 21.85 -2.94
CA LEU A 324 9.46 21.85 -2.39
C LEU A 324 10.52 21.67 -3.48
N LEU A 325 10.13 21.17 -4.66
CA LEU A 325 11.01 21.04 -5.83
C LEU A 325 10.63 22.06 -6.91
N SER A 326 11.62 22.81 -7.41
CA SER A 326 11.41 23.80 -8.46
C SER A 326 11.03 23.16 -9.79
N ASN A 327 10.15 23.81 -10.57
CA ASN A 327 9.96 23.48 -11.97
C ASN A 327 11.25 23.82 -12.75
N VAL A 328 11.98 22.79 -13.17
CA VAL A 328 13.23 22.93 -13.94
C VAL A 328 12.98 23.65 -15.29
N ALA A 329 11.76 23.60 -15.81
CA ALA A 329 11.40 24.13 -17.13
C ALA A 329 11.16 25.65 -17.23
N GLY A 330 11.38 26.44 -16.16
CA GLY A 330 10.88 27.83 -16.08
C GLY A 330 11.90 28.97 -16.20
N LYS A 331 13.16 28.71 -16.58
CA LYS A 331 14.20 29.76 -16.67
C LYS A 331 14.78 29.97 -18.06
N THR A 332 13.98 29.82 -19.11
CA THR A 332 14.28 30.51 -20.37
C THR A 332 13.70 31.93 -20.27
N LYS A 333 14.57 32.87 -19.88
CA LYS A 333 14.32 34.31 -20.01
C LYS A 333 14.28 34.71 -21.49
#